data_AF-A0A938IHG1-F1
#
_entry.id   AF-A0A938IHG1-F1
#
_cell.length_a   1.000
_cell.length_b   1.000
_cell.length_c   1.000
_cell.angle_alpha   90.00
_cell.angle_beta   90.00
_cell.angle_gamma   90.00
#
_symmetry.space_group_name_H-M   'P 1'
#
loop_
_entity.id
_entity.type
_entity.pdbx_description
1 polymer ?
#
loop_
_entity_poly.entity_id
_entity_poly.type
_entity_poly.pdbx_seq_one_letter_code
_entity_poly.pdbx_strand_id
1 'polypeptide(L)'
;MPSNAPFGVAAALSPRPIFGWDASHRLAQAIGAVAIGAAVFAAYHAYRAMARRRRNGPRALFRELCREHTLNSAERRELSRAARALGLAQGVDLFVDFEAWNPLLGEGQPDDRRGRLEALRHRLFS
;
A
#
# COMPACT_ATOMS: atom_id res chain seq x y z
N MET A 1 70.47 19.41 -58.64
CA MET A 1 70.25 17.96 -58.47
C MET A 1 69.00 17.77 -57.62
N PRO A 2 67.88 17.28 -58.19
CA PRO A 2 66.67 16.97 -57.44
C PRO A 2 66.78 15.54 -56.87
N SER A 3 66.48 15.34 -55.59
CA SER A 3 66.40 13.99 -55.00
C SER A 3 65.07 13.81 -54.26
N ASN A 4 64.14 13.25 -55.01
CA ASN A 4 63.04 12.35 -54.68
C ASN A 4 62.58 12.23 -53.22
N ALA A 5 61.29 12.55 -53.06
CA ALA A 5 60.43 12.19 -51.94
C ALA A 5 60.32 10.67 -51.74
N PRO A 6 59.88 10.25 -50.54
CA PRO A 6 58.89 9.20 -50.44
C PRO A 6 57.58 9.77 -49.89
N PHE A 7 56.53 9.68 -50.72
CA PHE A 7 55.14 9.82 -50.30
C PHE A 7 54.79 8.68 -49.34
N GLY A 8 55.00 8.92 -48.05
CA GLY A 8 54.49 8.06 -46.98
C GLY A 8 52.97 8.15 -46.96
N VAL A 9 52.32 7.09 -47.44
CA VAL A 9 50.88 6.91 -47.41
C VAL A 9 50.44 6.73 -45.95
N ALA A 10 50.30 7.84 -45.22
CA ALA A 10 49.65 7.87 -43.93
C ALA A 10 48.14 7.73 -44.16
N ALA A 11 47.71 6.50 -44.48
CA ALA A 11 46.33 6.10 -44.37
C ALA A 11 45.96 6.23 -42.88
N ALA A 12 45.44 7.40 -42.53
CA ALA A 12 44.91 7.71 -41.22
C ALA A 12 43.74 6.73 -40.97
N LEU A 13 44.05 5.62 -40.30
CA LEU A 13 43.06 4.74 -39.70
C LEU A 13 42.36 5.54 -38.61
N SER A 14 41.32 6.28 -38.98
CA SER A 14 40.42 6.90 -38.03
C SER A 14 39.85 5.77 -37.16
N PRO A 15 40.05 5.79 -35.83
CA PRO A 15 39.51 4.76 -34.96
C PRO A 15 38.00 4.82 -35.06
N ARG A 16 37.38 3.79 -35.67
CA ARG A 16 35.94 3.62 -35.60
C ARG A 16 35.60 3.33 -34.14
N PRO A 17 34.73 4.10 -33.47
CA PRO A 17 34.30 3.76 -32.13
C PRO A 17 33.51 2.45 -32.20
N ILE A 18 34.13 1.34 -31.77
CA ILE A 18 33.50 0.00 -31.74
C ILE A 18 32.69 -0.21 -30.44
N PHE A 19 32.72 0.75 -29.51
CA PHE A 19 31.97 0.66 -28.26
C PHE A 19 30.67 1.44 -28.40
N GLY A 20 29.53 0.75 -28.43
CA GLY A 20 28.21 1.37 -28.54
C GLY A 20 27.83 2.12 -27.26
N TRP A 21 28.25 3.39 -27.15
CA TRP A 21 27.92 4.29 -26.04
C TRP A 21 26.40 4.37 -25.77
N ASP A 22 25.59 4.19 -26.81
CA ASP A 22 24.13 4.19 -26.74
C ASP A 22 23.57 3.08 -25.84
N ALA A 23 24.22 1.91 -25.82
CA ALA A 23 23.79 0.78 -24.99
C ALA A 23 24.09 1.06 -23.51
N SER A 24 25.24 1.67 -23.19
CA SER A 24 25.60 2.03 -21.83
C SER A 24 24.68 3.12 -21.24
N HIS A 25 24.26 4.10 -22.03
CA HIS A 25 23.37 5.15 -21.54
C HIS A 25 21.97 4.63 -21.22
N ARG A 26 21.41 3.75 -22.05
CA ARG A 26 20.10 3.13 -21.79
C ARG A 26 20.12 2.25 -20.55
N LEU A 27 21.22 1.52 -20.34
CA LEU A 27 21.38 0.65 -19.17
C LEU A 27 21.54 1.47 -17.88
N ALA A 28 22.29 2.57 -17.94
CA ALA A 28 22.40 3.51 -16.82
C ALA A 28 21.05 4.17 -16.47
N GLN A 29 20.25 4.56 -17.47
CA GLN A 29 18.91 5.12 -17.25
C GLN A 29 17.94 4.10 -16.63
N ALA A 30 17.96 2.86 -17.10
CA ALA A 30 17.12 1.79 -16.56
C ALA A 30 17.44 1.51 -15.08
N ILE A 31 18.72 1.43 -14.72
CA ILE A 31 19.14 1.23 -13.32
C ILE A 31 18.71 2.43 -12.46
N GLY A 32 18.89 3.65 -12.96
CA GLY A 32 18.46 4.87 -12.26
C GLY A 32 16.96 4.87 -11.97
N ALA A 33 16.13 4.54 -12.96
CA ALA A 33 14.68 4.48 -12.80
C ALA A 33 14.25 3.44 -11.76
N VAL A 34 14.86 2.24 -11.79
CA VAL A 34 14.56 1.18 -10.82
C VAL A 34 14.97 1.59 -9.41
N ALA A 35 16.14 2.21 -9.24
CA ALA A 35 16.61 2.67 -7.94
C ALA A 35 15.68 3.74 -7.34
N ILE A 36 15.22 4.70 -8.16
CA ILE A 36 14.27 5.73 -7.74
C ILE A 36 12.93 5.09 -7.36
N GLY A 37 12.41 4.17 -8.18
CA GLY A 37 11.16 3.46 -7.89
C GLY A 37 11.23 2.67 -6.58
N ALA A 38 12.33 1.94 -6.35
CA ALA A 38 12.55 1.20 -5.11
C ALA A 38 12.65 2.12 -3.89
N ALA A 39 13.33 3.27 -4.02
CA ALA A 39 13.45 4.26 -2.95
C ALA A 39 12.09 4.88 -2.58
N VAL A 40 11.27 5.23 -3.58
CA VAL A 40 9.91 5.77 -3.37
C VAL A 40 9.02 4.70 -2.72
N PHE A 41 9.08 3.45 -3.19
CA PHE A 41 8.32 2.35 -2.61
C PHE A 41 8.70 2.10 -1.14
N ALA A 42 10.01 2.03 -0.85
CA ALA A 42 10.52 1.87 0.51
C ALA A 42 10.11 3.04 1.41
N ALA A 43 10.22 4.28 0.92
CA ALA A 43 9.81 5.48 1.65
C ALA A 43 8.30 5.50 1.92
N TYR A 44 7.47 5.13 0.95
CA TYR A 44 6.02 5.01 1.11
C TYR A 44 5.65 3.97 2.17
N HIS A 45 6.27 2.79 2.12
CA HIS A 45 6.05 1.72 3.11
C HIS A 45 6.56 2.10 4.50
N ALA A 46 7.73 2.74 4.60
CA ALA A 46 8.27 3.24 5.85
C ALA A 46 7.38 4.34 6.44
N TYR A 47 6.88 5.26 5.61
CA TYR A 47 5.95 6.31 6.03
C TYR A 47 4.64 5.71 6.52
N ARG A 48 4.06 4.72 5.81
CA ARG A 48 2.87 4.00 6.31
C ARG A 48 3.15 3.25 7.62
N ALA A 49 4.30 2.61 7.75
CA ALA A 49 4.68 1.91 8.98
C ALA A 49 4.90 2.88 10.16
N MET A 50 5.47 4.06 9.91
CA MET A 50 5.64 5.11 10.93
C MET A 50 4.32 5.82 11.27
N ALA A 51 3.45 6.06 10.30
CA ALA A 51 2.11 6.60 10.49
C ALA A 51 1.25 5.67 11.37
N ARG A 52 1.38 4.35 11.18
CA ARG A 52 0.78 3.33 12.06
C ARG A 52 1.30 3.39 13.50
N ARG A 53 2.53 3.86 13.73
CA ARG A 53 3.17 3.87 15.07
C ARG A 53 2.96 5.16 15.86
N ARG A 54 2.73 6.32 15.23
CA ARG A 54 2.79 7.62 15.93
C ARG A 54 1.47 8.35 16.20
N ARG A 55 0.34 8.01 15.55
CA ARG A 55 -0.95 8.71 15.81
C ARG A 55 -2.22 7.84 15.85
N ASN A 56 -2.23 6.67 15.21
CA ASN A 56 -3.48 5.93 14.98
C ASN A 56 -3.46 4.56 15.68
N GLY A 57 -3.55 4.59 17.01
CA GLY A 57 -3.84 3.36 17.75
C GLY A 57 -5.17 2.80 17.27
N PRO A 58 -5.30 1.49 17.06
CA PRO A 58 -6.52 0.89 16.53
C PRO A 58 -7.79 1.17 17.35
N ARG A 59 -7.61 1.33 18.67
CA ARG A 59 -8.68 1.76 19.58
C ARG A 59 -9.11 3.21 19.36
N ALA A 60 -8.19 4.09 18.96
CA ALA A 60 -8.49 5.47 18.64
C ALA A 60 -9.28 5.56 17.33
N LEU A 61 -8.86 4.82 16.31
CA LEU A 61 -9.56 4.74 15.02
C LEU A 61 -10.95 4.13 15.18
N PHE A 62 -11.09 3.04 15.93
CA PHE A 62 -12.40 2.47 16.28
C PHE A 62 -13.33 3.50 16.95
N ARG A 63 -12.79 4.27 17.91
CA ARG A 63 -13.54 5.31 18.62
C ARG A 63 -13.94 6.47 17.71
N GLU A 64 -13.08 6.87 16.78
CA GLU A 64 -13.39 7.90 15.77
C GLU A 64 -14.48 7.42 14.81
N LEU A 65 -14.37 6.19 14.29
CA LEU A 65 -15.41 5.57 13.45
C LEU A 65 -16.75 5.48 14.19
N CYS A 66 -16.74 5.03 15.45
CA CYS A 66 -17.95 5.00 16.27
C CYS A 66 -18.55 6.39 16.53
N ARG A 67 -17.74 7.45 16.51
CA ARG A 67 -18.20 8.83 16.68
C ARG A 67 -18.82 9.34 15.37
N GLU A 68 -18.22 9.03 14.23
CA GLU A 68 -18.72 9.39 12.90
C GLU A 68 -20.09 8.79 12.64
N HIS A 69 -20.28 7.51 12.95
CA HIS A 69 -21.57 6.83 12.84
C HIS A 69 -22.54 7.14 14.00
N THR A 70 -22.23 8.12 14.85
CA THR A 70 -23.06 8.54 16.00
C THR A 70 -23.46 7.40 16.95
N LEU A 71 -22.62 6.36 17.05
CA LEU A 71 -22.91 5.19 17.88
C LEU A 71 -22.82 5.56 19.37
N ASN A 72 -23.82 5.14 20.13
CA ASN A 72 -23.88 5.33 21.58
C ASN A 72 -22.98 4.31 22.32
N SER A 73 -22.83 4.48 23.64
CA SER A 73 -21.96 3.62 24.45
C SER A 73 -22.38 2.15 24.48
N ALA A 74 -23.67 1.85 24.38
CA ALA A 74 -24.18 0.47 24.35
C ALA A 74 -23.87 -0.21 23.01
N GLU A 75 -24.10 0.50 21.90
CA GLU A 75 -23.81 0.06 20.55
C GLU A 75 -22.31 -0.22 20.35
N ARG A 76 -21.46 0.69 20.84
CA ARG A 76 -19.99 0.50 20.82
C ARG A 76 -19.56 -0.76 21.57
N ARG A 77 -20.19 -1.04 22.72
CA ARG A 77 -19.92 -2.26 23.49
C ARG A 77 -20.38 -3.50 22.73
N GLU A 78 -21.54 -3.46 22.12
CA GLU A 78 -22.07 -4.59 21.34
C GLU A 78 -21.19 -4.89 20.13
N LEU A 79 -20.77 -3.85 19.41
CA LEU A 79 -19.88 -3.98 18.26
C LEU A 79 -18.48 -4.50 18.66
N SER A 80 -17.98 -4.06 19.82
CA SER A 80 -16.74 -4.61 20.40
C SER A 80 -16.87 -6.09 20.79
N ARG A 81 -18.03 -6.52 21.30
CA ARG A 81 -18.31 -7.93 21.62
C ARG A 81 -18.43 -8.77 20.36
N ALA A 82 -19.09 -8.25 19.33
CA ALA A 82 -19.23 -8.90 18.04
C ALA A 82 -17.86 -9.13 17.39
N ALA A 83 -17.00 -8.10 17.36
CA ALA A 83 -15.64 -8.24 16.86
C ALA A 83 -14.82 -9.31 17.61
N ARG A 84 -14.92 -9.34 18.94
CA ARG A 84 -14.25 -10.37 19.75
C ARG A 84 -14.78 -11.77 19.48
N ALA A 85 -16.08 -11.93 19.25
CA ALA A 85 -16.69 -13.21 18.92
C ALA A 85 -16.18 -13.78 17.59
N LEU A 86 -15.82 -12.92 16.65
CA LEU A 86 -15.20 -13.30 15.37
C LEU A 86 -13.68 -13.51 15.46
N GLY A 87 -13.07 -13.36 16.65
CA GLY A 87 -11.62 -13.41 16.80
C GLY A 87 -10.89 -12.22 16.15
N LEU A 88 -11.63 -11.18 15.75
CA LEU A 88 -11.03 -9.98 15.20
C LEU A 88 -10.30 -9.25 16.32
N ALA A 89 -9.04 -8.91 16.08
CA ALA A 89 -8.24 -8.17 17.04
C ALA A 89 -8.91 -6.83 17.41
N GLN A 90 -9.74 -6.28 16.50
CA GLN A 90 -10.35 -4.96 16.60
C GLN A 90 -11.70 -4.93 15.87
N GLY A 91 -12.63 -4.08 16.33
CA GLY A 91 -13.92 -3.92 15.65
C GLY A 91 -13.89 -3.04 14.42
N VAL A 92 -12.72 -2.58 13.97
CA VAL A 92 -12.56 -1.75 12.77
C VAL A 92 -12.92 -2.53 11.51
N ASP A 93 -12.58 -3.82 11.46
CA ASP A 93 -12.83 -4.65 10.28
C ASP A 93 -14.33 -4.77 9.96
N LEU A 94 -15.20 -4.68 10.96
CA LEU A 94 -16.67 -4.66 10.80
C LEU A 94 -17.20 -3.38 10.11
N PHE A 95 -16.43 -2.29 10.06
CA PHE A 95 -16.80 -1.07 9.34
C PHE A 95 -16.41 -1.13 7.86
N VAL A 96 -15.52 -2.04 7.48
CA VAL A 96 -14.96 -2.12 6.13
C VAL A 96 -15.56 -3.29 5.36
N ASP A 97 -15.71 -4.43 6.04
CA ASP A 97 -16.16 -5.66 5.43
C ASP A 97 -17.61 -5.96 5.83
N PHE A 98 -18.53 -5.84 4.86
CA PHE A 98 -19.94 -6.19 5.04
C PHE A 98 -20.13 -7.70 5.26
N GLU A 99 -19.34 -8.53 4.59
CA GLU A 99 -19.44 -9.99 4.67
C GLU A 99 -18.99 -10.52 6.04
N ALA A 100 -18.12 -9.77 6.75
CA ALA A 100 -17.71 -10.09 8.12
C ALA A 100 -18.90 -10.13 9.11
N TRP A 101 -20.07 -9.60 8.75
CA TRP A 101 -21.29 -9.68 9.56
C TRP A 101 -22.05 -11.00 9.42
N ASN A 102 -21.82 -11.78 8.37
CA ASN A 102 -22.60 -13.00 8.12
C ASN A 102 -22.52 -14.03 9.27
N PRO A 103 -21.34 -14.31 9.86
CA PRO A 103 -21.27 -15.26 10.98
C PRO A 103 -21.95 -14.72 12.24
N LEU A 104 -22.10 -13.41 12.38
CA LEU A 104 -22.78 -12.76 13.51
C LEU A 104 -24.31 -12.80 13.39
N LEU A 105 -24.81 -12.88 12.15
CA LEU A 105 -26.22 -12.88 11.78
C LEU A 105 -26.74 -14.28 11.39
N GLY A 106 -25.89 -15.30 11.49
CA GLY A 106 -26.21 -16.68 11.13
C GLY A 106 -27.24 -17.35 12.05
N GLU A 107 -27.69 -18.53 11.62
CA GLU A 107 -28.63 -19.37 12.37
C GLU A 107 -28.00 -19.86 13.68
N GLY A 108 -28.63 -19.53 14.81
CA GLY A 108 -28.14 -19.88 16.15
C GLY A 108 -28.01 -18.70 17.11
N GLN A 109 -28.18 -17.47 16.64
CA GLN A 109 -28.28 -16.29 17.51
C GLN A 109 -29.73 -16.04 17.93
N PRO A 110 -29.99 -15.60 19.18
CA PRO A 110 -31.32 -15.16 19.59
C PRO A 110 -31.85 -14.04 18.69
N ASP A 111 -33.13 -14.09 18.32
CA ASP A 111 -33.76 -13.13 17.40
C ASP A 111 -33.54 -11.68 17.84
N ASP A 112 -33.70 -11.39 19.14
CA ASP A 112 -33.46 -10.07 19.72
C ASP A 112 -32.03 -9.56 19.49
N ARG A 113 -31.04 -10.44 19.57
CA ARG A 113 -29.63 -10.08 19.36
C ARG A 113 -29.35 -9.88 17.87
N ARG A 114 -29.89 -10.76 17.03
CA ARG A 114 -29.76 -10.67 15.58
C ARG A 114 -30.34 -9.35 15.06
N GLY A 115 -31.55 -8.97 15.49
CA GLY A 115 -32.17 -7.70 15.11
C GLY A 115 -31.34 -6.48 15.53
N ARG A 116 -30.74 -6.49 16.73
CA ARG A 116 -29.83 -5.42 17.18
C ARG A 116 -28.56 -5.32 16.33
N LEU A 117 -27.96 -6.45 15.96
CA LEU A 117 -26.77 -6.49 15.11
C LEU A 117 -27.07 -6.07 13.68
N GLU A 118 -28.23 -6.44 13.16
CA GLU A 118 -28.67 -6.06 11.82
C GLU A 118 -28.97 -4.56 11.73
N ALA A 119 -29.62 -3.99 12.75
CA ALA A 119 -29.79 -2.54 12.87
C ALA A 119 -28.44 -1.81 12.93
N LEU A 120 -27.46 -2.35 13.66
CA LEU A 120 -26.10 -1.80 13.69
C LEU A 120 -25.42 -1.86 12.32
N ARG A 121 -25.49 -3.01 11.63
CA ARG A 121 -24.96 -3.17 10.27
C ARG A 121 -25.56 -2.12 9.34
N HIS A 122 -26.88 -1.96 9.34
CA HIS A 122 -27.54 -0.96 8.51
C HIS A 122 -27.06 0.46 8.80
N ARG A 123 -26.88 0.86 10.07
CA ARG A 123 -26.36 2.20 10.42
C ARG A 123 -24.90 2.44 10.01
N LEU A 124 -24.11 1.39 9.82
CA LEU A 124 -22.72 1.52 9.41
C LEU A 124 -22.55 1.64 7.89
N PHE A 125 -23.48 1.09 7.12
CA PHE A 125 -23.40 1.03 5.65
C PHE A 125 -24.51 1.82 4.94
N SER A 126 -25.29 2.63 5.67
CA SER A 126 -26.24 3.61 5.12
C SER A 126 -25.56 4.92 4.77
#